data_AF-A0A0N1MUL6-F1
#
_entry.id   AF-A0A0N1MUL6-F1
#
_cell.length_a   1.000
_cell.length_b   1.000
_cell.length_c   1.000
_cell.angle_alpha   90.00
_cell.angle_beta   90.00
_cell.angle_gamma   90.00
#
_symmetry.space_group_name_H-M   'P 1'
#
loop_
_entity.id
_entity.type
_entity.pdbx_description
1 polymer ?
#
loop_
_entity_poly.entity_id
_entity_poly.type
_entity_poly.pdbx_seq_one_letter_code
_entity_poly.pdbx_strand_id
1 'polypeptide(L)'
;MFKNRTDAYSLTPCWFTRVHEPDGRRERDDDGTLVCTCRYCRKRIRSRGGDRWNLADGLDLDALAASCISSHFSVVDVDDGMILARYQLPAGADEAAIAEMRQNIAAKHGVEQGDGIEIRLVRHEDVLQKRH
;
A
#
# COMPACT_ATOMS: atom_id res chain seq x y z
N MET A 1 -23.96 5.41 27.19
CA MET A 1 -24.71 6.16 26.15
C MET A 1 -23.77 7.20 25.55
N PHE A 2 -22.99 6.81 24.55
CA PHE A 2 -22.02 7.71 23.91
C PHE A 2 -22.78 8.55 22.87
N LYS A 3 -22.94 9.85 23.15
CA LYS A 3 -23.49 10.78 22.15
C LYS A 3 -22.45 10.89 21.03
N ASN A 4 -22.76 10.32 19.87
CA ASN A 4 -22.11 10.64 18.60
C ASN A 4 -22.26 12.14 18.35
N ARG A 5 -21.33 12.96 18.84
CA ARG A 5 -21.20 14.36 18.41
C ARG A 5 -20.48 14.35 17.08
N THR A 6 -21.25 14.19 16.02
CA THR A 6 -20.84 14.27 14.62
C THR A 6 -20.68 15.73 14.16
N ASP A 7 -20.20 16.62 15.04
CA ASP A 7 -19.92 18.00 14.64
C ASP A 7 -18.50 18.05 14.09
N ALA A 8 -18.36 17.80 12.78
CA ALA A 8 -17.11 17.97 12.07
C ALA A 8 -16.94 19.46 11.70
N TYR A 9 -15.82 20.06 12.10
CA TYR A 9 -15.53 21.46 11.81
C TYR A 9 -14.64 21.58 10.56
N SER A 10 -15.04 22.43 9.63
CA SER A 10 -14.24 22.87 8.49
C SER A 10 -13.41 24.10 8.85
N LEU A 11 -12.32 24.34 8.11
CA LEU A 11 -11.47 25.55 8.24
C LEU A 11 -10.79 25.73 9.61
N THR A 12 -10.67 24.68 10.40
CA THR A 12 -9.80 24.67 11.59
C THR A 12 -8.32 24.64 11.20
N PRO A 13 -7.37 25.05 12.06
CA PRO A 13 -5.95 25.13 11.73
C PRO A 13 -5.36 23.87 11.07
N CYS A 14 -5.80 22.68 11.50
CA CYS A 14 -5.36 21.40 10.94
C CYS A 14 -5.63 21.24 9.44
N TRP A 15 -6.63 21.91 8.88
CA TRP A 15 -6.90 21.89 7.43
C TRP A 15 -5.85 22.68 6.64
N PHE A 16 -5.36 23.79 7.21
CA PHE A 16 -4.33 24.62 6.59
C PHE A 16 -2.94 23.99 6.72
N THR A 17 -2.60 23.48 7.90
CA THR A 17 -1.32 22.83 8.14
C THR A 17 -1.25 21.40 7.57
N ARG A 18 -2.40 20.79 7.28
CA ARG A 18 -2.55 19.36 6.97
C ARG A 18 -2.01 18.44 8.07
N VAL A 19 -1.93 18.94 9.30
CA VAL A 19 -1.48 18.17 10.46
C VAL A 19 -2.67 17.97 11.39
N HIS A 20 -3.09 16.72 11.53
CA HIS A 20 -4.12 16.33 12.49
C HIS A 20 -3.50 15.77 13.76
N GLU A 21 -4.05 16.13 14.91
CA GLU A 21 -3.63 15.61 16.22
C GLU A 21 -4.74 14.76 16.86
N PRO A 22 -4.42 13.59 17.43
CA PRO A 22 -5.37 12.74 18.13
C PRO A 22 -5.88 13.39 19.42
N ASP A 23 -7.18 13.26 19.67
CA ASP A 23 -7.82 13.65 20.92
C ASP A 23 -8.10 12.43 21.79
N GLY A 24 -7.38 12.31 22.90
CA GLY A 24 -7.68 11.32 23.93
C GLY A 24 -7.51 9.86 23.49
N ARG A 25 -8.55 9.05 23.70
CA ARG A 25 -8.49 7.58 23.58
C ARG A 25 -8.31 7.15 22.13
N ARG A 26 -7.40 6.20 21.93
CA ARG A 26 -7.10 5.58 20.63
C ARG A 26 -7.67 4.17 20.63
N GLU A 27 -8.33 3.82 19.54
CA GLU A 27 -8.80 2.47 19.27
C GLU A 27 -7.84 1.82 18.29
N ARG A 28 -7.76 0.49 18.30
CA ARG A 28 -6.93 -0.27 17.36
C ARG A 28 -7.88 -1.08 16.48
N ASP A 29 -7.75 -0.90 15.18
CA ASP A 29 -8.49 -1.63 14.15
C ASP A 29 -7.87 -3.02 13.92
N ASP A 30 -8.56 -3.87 13.16
CA ASP A 30 -8.17 -5.27 12.93
C ASP A 30 -6.80 -5.42 12.25
N ASP A 31 -6.42 -4.44 11.43
CA ASP A 31 -5.12 -4.38 10.73
C ASP A 31 -4.00 -3.78 11.60
N GLY A 32 -4.28 -3.49 12.87
CA GLY A 32 -3.36 -2.87 13.82
C GLY A 32 -3.29 -1.35 13.73
N THR A 33 -4.01 -0.72 12.80
CA THR A 33 -4.08 0.74 12.64
C THR A 33 -4.75 1.38 13.87
N LEU A 34 -4.16 2.46 14.38
CA LEU A 34 -4.77 3.26 15.44
C LEU A 34 -5.79 4.23 14.84
N VAL A 35 -6.98 4.29 15.42
CA VAL A 35 -8.06 5.21 15.02
C VAL A 35 -8.40 6.13 16.20
N CYS A 36 -8.64 7.40 15.90
CA CYS A 36 -8.98 8.44 16.88
C CYS A 36 -9.81 9.55 16.21
N THR A 37 -10.20 10.57 16.98
CA THR A 37 -10.77 11.82 16.46
C THR A 37 -9.76 12.94 16.54
N CYS A 38 -9.73 13.81 15.53
CA CYS A 38 -8.85 14.98 15.57
C CYS A 38 -9.32 15.98 16.62
N ARG A 39 -8.41 16.49 17.46
CA ARG A 39 -8.75 17.50 18.49
C ARG A 39 -9.31 18.81 17.93
N TYR A 40 -8.93 19.16 16.69
CA TYR A 40 -9.31 20.42 16.05
C TYR A 40 -10.59 20.28 15.22
N CYS A 41 -10.54 19.49 14.14
CA CYS A 41 -11.69 19.35 13.23
C CYS A 41 -12.71 18.29 13.65
N ARG A 42 -12.43 17.51 14.70
CA ARG A 42 -13.26 16.39 15.19
C ARG A 42 -13.53 15.25 14.20
N LYS A 43 -12.95 15.30 12.99
CA LYS A 43 -13.03 14.19 12.03
C LYS A 43 -12.26 12.96 12.54
N ARG A 44 -12.68 11.78 12.07
CA ARG A 44 -11.91 10.55 12.30
C ARG A 44 -10.56 10.63 11.60
N ILE A 45 -9.53 10.22 12.32
CA ILE A 45 -8.15 10.16 11.87
C ILE A 45 -7.56 8.82 12.25
N ARG A 46 -6.56 8.38 11.50
CA ARG A 46 -5.88 7.10 11.69
C ARG A 46 -4.36 7.26 11.65
N SER A 47 -3.66 6.29 12.23
CA SER A 47 -2.20 6.23 12.24
C SER A 47 -1.72 4.78 12.35
N ARG A 48 -0.70 4.40 11.58
CA ARG A 48 -0.04 3.09 11.70
C ARG A 48 1.13 3.08 12.69
N GLY A 49 1.87 4.19 12.81
CA GLY A 49 3.03 4.34 13.70
C GLY A 49 2.75 5.10 15.00
N GLY A 50 1.59 5.76 15.11
CA GLY A 50 1.23 6.64 16.23
C GLY A 50 1.87 8.04 16.16
N ASP A 51 2.80 8.26 15.23
CA ASP A 51 3.58 9.48 15.01
C ASP A 51 2.92 10.44 14.00
N ARG A 52 2.35 9.91 12.92
CA ARG A 52 1.64 10.68 11.88
C ARG A 52 0.19 10.26 11.78
N TRP A 53 -0.70 11.24 11.73
CA TRP A 53 -2.14 11.02 11.71
C TRP A 53 -2.78 11.61 10.45
N ASN A 54 -3.51 10.78 9.73
CA ASN A 54 -4.17 11.11 8.47
C ASN A 54 -5.69 11.02 8.62
N LEU A 55 -6.45 11.71 7.76
CA LEU A 55 -7.91 11.55 7.73
C LEU A 55 -8.29 10.11 7.41
N ALA A 56 -9.19 9.53 8.21
CA ALA A 56 -9.63 8.15 8.04
C ALA A 56 -10.49 7.97 6.79
N ASP A 57 -11.26 8.99 6.42
CA ASP A 57 -12.15 8.96 5.26
C ASP A 57 -11.42 9.38 3.94
N GLY A 58 -10.09 9.51 3.98
CA GLY A 58 -9.26 9.87 2.84
C GLY A 58 -8.52 8.68 2.22
N LEU A 59 -7.81 8.94 1.13
CA LEU A 59 -6.92 7.94 0.51
C LEU A 59 -5.79 7.59 1.48
N ASP A 60 -5.64 6.31 1.80
CA ASP A 60 -4.58 5.84 2.69
C ASP A 60 -3.26 5.77 1.94
N LEU A 61 -2.49 6.85 1.96
CA LEU A 61 -1.19 6.88 1.28
C LEU A 61 -0.19 5.91 1.91
N ASP A 62 -0.32 5.60 3.20
CA ASP A 62 0.56 4.66 3.89
C ASP A 62 0.20 3.22 3.52
N ALA A 63 -1.09 2.88 3.46
CA ALA A 63 -1.53 1.58 2.94
C ALA A 63 -1.24 1.43 1.45
N LEU A 64 -1.43 2.49 0.66
CA LEU A 64 -1.11 2.49 -0.75
C LEU A 64 0.39 2.29 -0.95
N ALA A 65 1.23 3.05 -0.23
CA ALA A 65 2.68 2.87 -0.25
C ALA A 65 3.06 1.43 0.14
N ALA A 66 2.52 0.92 1.25
CA ALA A 66 2.74 -0.47 1.68
C ALA A 66 2.32 -1.50 0.61
N SER A 67 1.23 -1.24 -0.12
CA SER A 67 0.79 -2.13 -1.22
C SER A 67 1.69 -2.03 -2.46
N CYS A 68 2.22 -0.85 -2.77
CA CYS A 68 3.19 -0.63 -3.85
C CYS A 68 4.58 -1.20 -3.53
N ILE A 69 4.83 -1.48 -2.26
CA ILE A 69 6.04 -2.06 -1.69
C ILE A 69 6.03 -3.61 -1.77
N SER A 70 5.01 -4.23 -2.37
CA SER A 70 4.98 -5.68 -2.55
C SER A 70 5.89 -6.16 -3.70
N SER A 71 6.69 -7.19 -3.44
CA SER A 71 7.41 -7.93 -4.48
C SER A 71 6.38 -8.49 -5.49
N HIS A 72 6.72 -8.46 -6.77
CA HIS A 72 5.79 -8.85 -7.83
C HIS A 72 6.52 -9.35 -9.07
N PHE A 73 5.84 -10.16 -9.87
CA PHE A 73 6.26 -10.46 -11.23
C PHE A 73 5.69 -9.42 -12.19
N SER A 74 6.53 -8.94 -13.10
CA SER A 74 6.11 -8.14 -14.27
C SER A 74 6.34 -8.98 -15.52
N VAL A 75 5.29 -9.13 -16.32
CA VAL A 75 5.39 -9.66 -17.69
C VAL A 75 5.62 -8.47 -18.60
N VAL A 76 6.71 -8.48 -19.33
CA VAL A 76 7.21 -7.36 -20.12
C VAL A 76 7.37 -7.81 -21.56
N ASP A 77 6.77 -7.05 -22.47
CA ASP A 77 7.13 -7.08 -23.87
C ASP A 77 8.43 -6.27 -24.03
N VAL A 78 9.51 -6.95 -24.44
CA VAL A 78 10.84 -6.37 -24.57
C VAL A 78 10.95 -5.53 -25.84
N ASP A 79 10.25 -5.91 -26.90
CA ASP A 79 10.30 -5.22 -28.19
C ASP A 79 9.66 -3.82 -28.06
N ASP A 80 8.52 -3.75 -27.37
CA ASP A 80 7.81 -2.48 -27.11
C ASP A 80 8.17 -1.83 -25.76
N GLY A 81 8.96 -2.52 -24.92
CA GLY A 81 9.31 -2.07 -23.57
C GLY A 81 8.09 -1.92 -22.64
N MET A 82 7.00 -2.61 -22.93
CA MET A 82 5.69 -2.42 -22.27
C MET A 82 5.44 -3.50 -21.21
N ILE A 83 4.84 -3.12 -20.08
CA ILE A 83 4.39 -4.08 -19.07
C ILE A 83 3.01 -4.59 -19.46
N LEU A 84 2.92 -5.88 -19.79
CA LEU A 84 1.68 -6.56 -20.16
C LEU A 84 0.83 -6.93 -18.93
N ALA A 85 1.47 -7.33 -17.83
CA ALA A 85 0.78 -7.72 -16.60
C ALA A 85 1.67 -7.63 -15.37
N ARG A 86 1.05 -7.46 -14.19
CA ARG A 86 1.71 -7.57 -12.88
C ARG A 86 0.99 -8.57 -11.98
N TYR A 87 1.76 -9.43 -11.32
CA TYR A 87 1.27 -10.41 -10.36
C TYR A 87 1.96 -10.23 -9.02
N GLN A 88 1.18 -9.96 -7.98
CA GLN A 88 1.73 -9.81 -6.64
C GLN A 88 2.30 -11.14 -6.13
N LEU A 89 3.49 -11.07 -5.52
CA LEU A 89 4.07 -12.19 -4.82
C LEU A 89 3.55 -12.19 -3.37
N PRO A 90 3.04 -13.33 -2.86
CA PRO A 90 2.67 -13.45 -1.46
C PRO A 90 3.83 -13.13 -0.53
N ALA A 91 3.54 -12.49 0.61
CA ALA A 91 4.55 -12.23 1.63
C ALA A 91 5.10 -13.56 2.18
N GLY A 92 6.43 -13.73 2.15
CA GLY A 92 7.08 -14.96 2.62
C GLY A 92 7.05 -16.14 1.64
N ALA A 93 6.73 -15.91 0.36
CA ALA A 93 6.87 -16.93 -0.67
C ALA A 93 8.33 -17.45 -0.71
N ASP A 94 8.49 -18.77 -0.68
CA ASP A 94 9.78 -19.44 -0.81
C ASP A 94 10.18 -19.59 -2.29
N GLU A 95 11.42 -20.01 -2.54
CA GLU A 95 11.93 -20.16 -3.91
C GLU A 95 11.12 -21.17 -4.73
N ALA A 96 10.52 -22.18 -4.08
CA ALA A 96 9.66 -23.16 -4.74
C ALA A 96 8.34 -22.53 -5.22
N ALA A 97 7.65 -21.78 -4.35
CA ALA A 97 6.43 -21.05 -4.69
C ALA A 97 6.69 -19.95 -5.74
N ILE A 98 7.84 -19.28 -5.68
CA ILE A 98 8.27 -18.31 -6.69
C ILE A 98 8.45 -19.00 -8.05
N ALA A 99 9.12 -20.17 -8.08
CA ALA A 99 9.34 -20.93 -9.31
C ALA A 99 8.02 -21.45 -9.91
N GLU A 100 7.12 -21.98 -9.08
CA GLU A 100 5.80 -22.45 -9.50
C GLU A 100 4.96 -21.31 -10.07
N MET A 101 4.92 -20.17 -9.37
CA MET A 101 4.19 -19.00 -9.83
C MET A 101 4.76 -18.48 -11.17
N ARG A 102 6.09 -18.49 -11.33
CA ARG A 102 6.73 -18.13 -12.60
C ARG A 102 6.32 -19.05 -13.73
N GLN A 103 6.29 -20.37 -13.51
CA GLN A 103 5.85 -21.34 -14.52
C GLN A 103 4.38 -21.14 -14.89
N ASN A 104 3.51 -20.91 -13.91
CA ASN A 104 2.09 -20.63 -14.15
C ASN A 104 1.88 -19.34 -14.96
N ILE A 105 2.64 -18.29 -14.66
CA ILE A 105 2.62 -17.04 -15.43
C ILE A 105 3.13 -17.26 -16.86
N ALA A 106 4.22 -18.03 -17.02
CA ALA A 106 4.78 -18.35 -18.34
C ALA A 106 3.79 -19.11 -19.21
N ALA A 107 3.15 -20.16 -18.67
CA ALA A 107 2.12 -20.93 -19.37
C ALA A 107 0.91 -20.07 -19.74
N LYS A 108 0.49 -19.16 -18.86
CA LYS A 108 -0.67 -18.28 -19.10
C LYS A 108 -0.42 -17.26 -20.21
N HIS A 109 0.80 -16.76 -20.34
CA HIS A 109 1.16 -15.71 -21.29
C HIS A 109 1.90 -16.22 -22.53
N GLY A 110 2.04 -17.55 -22.67
CA GLY A 110 2.74 -18.14 -23.82
C GLY A 110 4.19 -17.71 -23.91
N VAL A 111 4.89 -17.57 -22.76
CA VAL A 111 6.28 -17.13 -22.75
C VAL A 111 7.17 -18.26 -23.27
N GLU A 112 7.43 -18.25 -24.57
CA GLU A 112 8.39 -19.13 -25.24
C GLU A 112 9.76 -18.44 -25.40
N GLN A 113 10.83 -19.23 -25.57
CA GLN A 113 12.15 -18.65 -25.83
C GLN A 113 12.15 -17.98 -27.22
N GLY A 114 12.19 -16.65 -27.25
CA GLY A 114 12.37 -15.86 -28.47
C GLY A 114 11.20 -14.96 -28.86
N ASP A 115 10.08 -15.00 -28.14
CA ASP A 115 8.85 -14.26 -28.47
C ASP A 115 8.81 -12.80 -27.97
N GLY A 116 9.97 -12.23 -27.63
CA GLY A 116 10.05 -10.86 -27.12
C GLY A 116 9.42 -10.65 -25.74
N ILE A 117 8.76 -11.66 -25.13
CA ILE A 117 8.13 -11.55 -23.81
C ILE A 117 9.07 -12.09 -22.72
N GLU A 118 9.27 -11.29 -21.67
CA GLU A 118 10.05 -11.64 -20.49
C GLU A 118 9.23 -11.58 -19.20
N ILE A 119 9.49 -12.50 -18.27
CA ILE A 119 8.98 -12.42 -16.90
C ILE A 119 10.10 -11.94 -15.99
N ARG A 120 9.92 -10.75 -15.42
CA ARG A 120 10.86 -10.11 -14.48
C ARG A 120 10.32 -10.18 -13.07
N LEU A 121 11.11 -10.74 -12.15
CA LEU A 121 10.81 -10.65 -10.73
C LEU A 121 11.34 -9.31 -10.20
N VAL A 122 10.45 -8.51 -9.64
CA VAL A 122 10.80 -7.29 -8.92
C VAL A 122 10.67 -7.59 -7.43
N ARG A 123 11.80 -7.75 -6.75
CA ARG A 123 11.81 -7.82 -5.29
C ARG A 123 11.89 -6.42 -4.71
N HIS A 124 11.04 -6.15 -3.74
CA HIS A 124 11.01 -4.83 -3.12
C HIS A 124 12.31 -4.49 -2.38
N GLU A 125 12.96 -5.48 -1.76
CA GLU A 125 14.27 -5.33 -1.11
C GLU A 125 15.33 -4.74 -2.05
N ASP A 126 15.35 -5.18 -3.32
CA ASP A 126 16.28 -4.69 -4.34
C ASP A 126 15.98 -3.26 -4.78
N VAL A 127 14.71 -2.85 -4.74
CA VAL A 127 14.27 -1.48 -5.11
C VAL A 127 14.65 -0.48 -4.02
N LEU A 128 14.55 -0.86 -2.75
CA LEU A 128 14.99 -0.01 -1.65
C LEU A 128 16.50 0.18 -1.63
N GLN A 129 17.28 -0.87 -1.92
CA GLN A 129 18.74 -0.78 -1.93
C GLN A 129 19.28 0.15 -3.03
N LYS A 130 18.60 0.28 -4.17
CA LYS A 130 18.99 1.19 -5.26
C LYS A 130 18.75 2.67 -4.99
N ARG A 131 18.00 3.02 -3.94
CA ARG A 131 17.67 4.42 -3.58
C ARG A 131 18.63 5.04 -2.55
N HIS A 132 19.58 4.26 -2.04
CA HIS A 132 20.65 4.70 -1.14
C HIS A 132 22.00 4.67 -1.86
#